data_AF-A0A8K0LZT1-F1
#
_entry.id   AF-A0A8K0LZT1-F1
#
_cell.length_a   1.000
_cell.length_b   1.000
_cell.length_c   1.000
_cell.angle_alpha   90.00
_cell.angle_beta   90.00
_cell.angle_gamma   90.00
#
_symmetry.space_group_name_H-M   'P 1'
#
loop_
_entity.id
_entity.type
_entity.pdbx_description
1 polymer ?
#
loop_
_entity_poly.entity_id
_entity_poly.type
_entity_poly.pdbx_seq_one_letter_code
_entity_poly.pdbx_strand_id
1 'polypeptide(L)'
;MQFMSQSMGWADNVILAMAPLGIITAIVSAIRVGGPSWLKAIIGRARENLAAAEVDLMSSTSTEVCELWNGQEVVRCMGSAPVSEFICLLPEGMQSTADTPNIPLNSHTKAEEGQALTNPPVPEIIITRNTAADAPNISVNSHNHSGRGELRLVAVVGTVIQLGVLTYSGFATYYPTLKFPKDDRPIASYAFPCTAVGTLVLVAGMLVCAHVVESSTEEKRYQARKGSRARLVWLQQEKTVNDQDFDSFAVFAKDDRTAITTSRRADKKGKPRTLLDKIIQTIECHATVLAFKAVIGTMISLCGFIVQFIGLRGMHWSASIAQLGAVLLMTGLRAWVRRGLAKPPGCKRLTPGFELDWFATTLGDQHN
;
A
#
# COMPACT_ATOMS: atom_id res chain seq x y z
N MET A 1 -8.37 0.46 -8.19
CA MET A 1 -7.18 -0.40 -7.97
C MET A 1 -6.66 -0.18 -6.55
N GLN A 2 -7.50 -0.43 -5.53
CA GLN A 2 -7.09 -0.27 -4.12
C GLN A 2 -5.95 -1.23 -3.73
N PHE A 3 -5.71 -2.26 -4.55
CA PHE A 3 -4.54 -3.11 -4.41
C PHE A 3 -3.22 -2.33 -4.62
N MET A 4 -3.15 -1.49 -5.65
CA MET A 4 -1.90 -0.79 -5.99
C MET A 4 -1.61 0.36 -5.03
N SER A 5 -2.63 1.08 -4.56
CA SER A 5 -2.47 2.20 -3.61
C SER A 5 -1.98 1.79 -2.21
N GLN A 6 -1.76 0.50 -1.96
CA GLN A 6 -1.24 -0.02 -0.68
C GLN A 6 -0.17 -1.09 -0.92
N SER A 7 0.39 -1.16 -2.14
CA SER A 7 1.49 -2.05 -2.50
C SER A 7 2.81 -1.44 -2.02
N MET A 8 3.52 -2.12 -1.13
CA MET A 8 4.70 -1.58 -0.42
C MET A 8 5.94 -2.49 -0.50
N GLY A 9 5.96 -3.38 -1.49
CA GLY A 9 7.11 -4.24 -1.67
C GLY A 9 7.01 -5.22 -2.83
N TRP A 10 8.15 -5.85 -3.09
CA TRP A 10 8.29 -6.84 -4.16
C TRP A 10 7.29 -8.00 -4.09
N ALA A 11 6.90 -8.44 -2.89
CA ALA A 11 5.92 -9.51 -2.74
C ALA A 11 4.52 -9.08 -3.24
N ASP A 12 4.13 -7.81 -3.04
CA ASP A 12 2.87 -7.28 -3.60
C ASP A 12 2.92 -7.25 -5.13
N ASN A 13 4.07 -6.89 -5.72
CA ASN A 13 4.24 -6.92 -7.18
C ASN A 13 4.04 -8.34 -7.73
N VAL A 14 4.59 -9.35 -7.06
CA VAL A 14 4.39 -10.76 -7.44
C VAL A 14 2.92 -11.16 -7.30
N ILE A 15 2.26 -10.81 -6.19
CA ILE A 15 0.83 -11.08 -5.97
C ILE A 15 -0.04 -10.41 -7.04
N LEU A 16 0.33 -9.21 -7.50
CA LEU A 16 -0.37 -8.52 -8.58
C LEU A 16 -0.15 -9.22 -9.93
N ALA A 17 1.06 -9.72 -10.19
CA ALA A 17 1.43 -10.32 -11.47
C ALA A 17 0.96 -11.77 -11.67
N MET A 18 0.88 -12.59 -10.62
CA MET A 18 0.41 -13.99 -10.71
C MET A 18 -1.10 -14.05 -10.96
N ALA A 19 -1.58 -14.84 -11.93
CA ALA A 19 -3.00 -14.92 -12.31
C ALA A 19 -3.65 -13.51 -12.39
N PRO A 20 -3.18 -12.67 -13.32
CA PRO A 20 -3.50 -11.25 -13.32
C PRO A 20 -4.99 -11.02 -13.58
N LEU A 21 -5.61 -10.22 -12.71
CA LEU A 21 -6.95 -9.69 -12.93
C LEU A 21 -6.80 -8.20 -13.26
N GLY A 22 -7.51 -7.73 -14.30
CA GLY A 22 -7.49 -6.32 -14.68
C GLY A 22 -6.18 -5.86 -15.34
N ILE A 23 -5.62 -6.66 -16.25
CA ILE A 23 -4.38 -6.34 -17.01
C ILE A 23 -4.44 -4.92 -17.59
N ILE A 24 -5.55 -4.57 -18.25
CA ILE A 24 -5.76 -3.23 -18.82
C ILE A 24 -5.67 -2.15 -17.74
N THR A 25 -6.27 -2.39 -16.56
CA THR A 25 -6.23 -1.43 -15.47
C THR A 25 -4.81 -1.26 -14.90
N ALA A 26 -3.99 -2.32 -14.86
CA ALA A 26 -2.60 -2.23 -14.43
C ALA A 26 -1.73 -1.48 -15.45
N ILE A 27 -1.93 -1.75 -16.74
CA ILE A 27 -1.32 -1.02 -17.86
C ILE A 27 -1.67 0.47 -17.76
N VAL A 28 -2.96 0.81 -17.67
CA VAL A 28 -3.43 2.19 -17.52
C VAL A 28 -2.84 2.85 -16.28
N SER A 29 -2.76 2.13 -15.16
CA SER A 29 -2.19 2.64 -13.91
C SER A 29 -0.70 2.99 -14.07
N ALA A 30 0.09 2.09 -14.67
CA ALA A 30 1.50 2.34 -14.96
C ALA A 30 1.70 3.52 -15.92
N ILE A 31 0.82 3.68 -16.92
CA ILE A 31 0.84 4.82 -17.85
C ILE A 31 0.51 6.13 -17.13
N ARG A 32 -0.54 6.16 -16.31
CA ARG A 32 -0.95 7.35 -15.55
C ARG A 32 0.16 7.84 -14.63
N VAL A 33 0.83 6.92 -13.94
CA VAL A 33 1.89 7.24 -12.97
C VAL A 33 3.21 7.58 -13.67
N GLY A 34 3.74 6.68 -14.50
CA GLY A 34 5.10 6.77 -15.05
C GLY A 34 5.20 7.02 -16.55
N GLY A 35 4.10 6.93 -17.31
CA GLY A 35 4.12 6.96 -18.77
C GLY A 35 4.43 8.33 -19.39
N PRO A 36 4.97 8.37 -20.62
CA PRO A 36 5.19 9.60 -21.37
C PRO A 36 3.86 10.23 -21.82
N SER A 37 3.86 11.54 -22.09
CA SER A 37 2.64 12.31 -22.41
C SER A 37 1.84 11.77 -23.60
N TRP A 38 2.50 11.24 -24.63
CA TRP A 38 1.82 10.65 -25.78
C TRP A 38 1.06 9.37 -25.41
N LEU A 39 1.62 8.55 -24.51
CA LEU A 39 0.97 7.32 -24.05
C LEU A 39 -0.19 7.64 -23.11
N LYS A 40 -0.05 8.68 -22.28
CA LYS A 40 -1.15 9.25 -21.50
C LYS A 40 -2.27 9.80 -22.39
N ALA A 41 -1.94 10.37 -23.55
CA ALA A 41 -2.94 10.86 -24.50
C ALA A 41 -3.76 9.73 -25.12
N ILE A 42 -3.13 8.58 -25.44
CA ILE A 42 -3.83 7.40 -25.99
C ILE A 42 -4.92 6.90 -25.04
N ILE A 43 -4.68 6.93 -23.72
CA ILE A 43 -5.66 6.51 -22.71
C ILE A 43 -6.62 7.64 -22.28
N GLY A 44 -6.62 8.78 -22.97
CA GLY A 44 -7.49 9.92 -22.65
C GLY A 44 -7.09 10.71 -21.40
N ARG A 45 -5.84 10.58 -20.92
CA ARG A 45 -5.33 11.21 -19.69
C ARG A 45 -4.17 12.18 -19.95
N ALA A 46 -4.12 12.79 -21.14
CA ALA A 46 -3.04 13.70 -21.57
C ALA A 46 -2.80 14.88 -20.61
N ARG A 47 -3.88 15.40 -20.01
CA ARG A 47 -3.88 16.57 -19.11
C ARG A 47 -4.17 16.20 -17.65
N GLU A 48 -3.98 14.93 -17.29
CA GLU A 48 -4.19 14.49 -15.92
C GLU A 48 -3.08 15.00 -14.99
N ASN A 49 -3.48 15.61 -13.87
CA ASN A 49 -2.55 16.05 -12.82
C ASN A 49 -1.92 14.83 -12.13
N LEU A 50 -0.64 14.95 -11.76
CA LEU A 50 0.06 13.88 -11.03
C LEU A 50 -0.61 13.56 -9.69
N ALA A 51 -1.13 14.57 -9.00
CA ALA A 51 -1.90 14.39 -7.77
C ALA A 51 -3.14 13.50 -7.97
N ALA A 52 -3.82 13.59 -9.13
CA ALA A 52 -4.98 12.76 -9.43
C ALA A 52 -4.58 11.28 -9.61
N ALA A 53 -3.43 11.02 -10.26
CA ALA A 53 -2.90 9.66 -10.35
C ALA A 53 -2.42 9.15 -8.99
N GLU A 54 -1.82 10.00 -8.15
CA GLU A 54 -1.37 9.66 -6.80
C GLU A 54 -2.52 9.28 -5.87
N VAL A 55 -3.62 10.04 -5.88
CA VAL A 55 -4.82 9.75 -5.08
C VAL A 55 -5.34 8.34 -5.36
N ASP A 56 -5.40 7.95 -6.63
CA ASP A 56 -6.01 6.69 -7.07
C ASP A 56 -5.09 5.46 -6.97
N LEU A 57 -3.79 5.64 -7.22
CA LEU A 57 -2.91 4.53 -7.62
C LEU A 57 -1.70 4.32 -6.71
N MET A 58 -1.30 5.32 -5.94
CA MET A 58 -0.06 5.30 -5.17
C MET A 58 -0.34 5.16 -3.68
N SER A 59 0.60 4.59 -2.93
CA SER A 59 0.53 4.54 -1.46
C SER A 59 1.05 5.82 -0.80
N SER A 60 1.66 6.70 -1.60
CA SER A 60 2.33 7.89 -1.11
C SER A 60 1.38 9.00 -0.71
N THR A 61 1.91 9.95 0.06
CA THR A 61 1.31 11.26 0.29
C THR A 61 2.30 12.34 -0.16
N SER A 62 1.78 13.53 -0.48
CA SER A 62 2.58 14.66 -0.94
C SER A 62 1.97 15.98 -0.46
N THR A 63 2.59 17.11 -0.80
CA THR A 63 2.02 18.45 -0.58
C THR A 63 0.69 18.68 -1.31
N GLU A 64 0.38 17.86 -2.32
CA GLU A 64 -0.84 17.95 -3.12
C GLU A 64 -1.84 16.82 -2.84
N VAL A 65 -1.49 15.84 -2.00
CA VAL A 65 -2.35 14.70 -1.66
C VAL A 65 -2.23 14.37 -0.18
N CYS A 66 -3.36 14.42 0.52
CA CYS A 66 -3.45 14.10 1.93
C CYS A 66 -4.48 12.98 2.20
N GLU A 67 -4.36 12.36 3.37
CA GLU A 67 -5.32 11.38 3.88
C GLU A 67 -6.10 12.00 5.04
N LEU A 68 -7.42 11.92 4.99
CA LEU A 68 -8.31 12.55 5.96
C LEU A 68 -9.41 11.58 6.39
N TRP A 69 -9.86 11.72 7.64
CA TRP A 69 -10.99 11.00 8.17
C TRP A 69 -12.29 11.76 7.87
N ASN A 70 -13.21 11.13 7.15
CA ASN A 70 -14.51 11.73 6.81
C ASN A 70 -15.63 11.40 7.81
N GLY A 71 -15.32 10.79 8.96
CA GLY A 71 -16.30 10.29 9.92
C GLY A 71 -16.57 8.79 9.84
N GLN A 72 -16.29 8.16 8.69
CA GLN A 72 -16.52 6.72 8.45
C GLN A 72 -15.26 5.97 8.02
N GLU A 73 -14.46 6.55 7.15
CA GLU A 73 -13.23 5.97 6.61
C GLU A 73 -12.15 7.01 6.34
N VAL A 74 -10.91 6.54 6.20
CA VAL A 74 -9.79 7.38 5.76
C VAL A 74 -9.87 7.50 4.23
N VAL A 75 -10.12 8.71 3.75
CA VAL A 75 -10.18 9.04 2.32
C VAL A 75 -8.91 9.75 1.88
N ARG A 76 -8.52 9.54 0.63
CA ARG A 76 -7.41 10.25 -0.03
C ARG A 76 -7.98 11.40 -0.85
N CYS A 77 -7.52 12.62 -0.60
CA CYS A 77 -8.03 13.83 -1.24
C CYS A 77 -6.90 14.61 -1.90
N MET A 78 -7.21 15.23 -3.04
CA MET A 78 -6.32 16.23 -3.64
C MET A 78 -6.37 17.51 -2.81
N GLY A 79 -5.19 18.02 -2.44
CA GLY A 79 -5.02 19.19 -1.59
C GLY A 79 -4.22 18.88 -0.33
N SER A 80 -4.12 19.88 0.54
CA SER A 80 -3.38 19.80 1.80
C SER A 80 -4.28 20.24 2.95
N ALA A 81 -4.29 19.44 4.01
CA ALA A 81 -4.95 19.74 5.26
C ALA A 81 -3.94 19.78 6.41
N PRO A 82 -4.15 20.65 7.41
CA PRO A 82 -3.34 20.70 8.61
C PRO A 82 -3.65 19.47 9.49
N VAL A 83 -2.91 18.39 9.24
CA VAL A 83 -2.93 17.19 10.09
C VAL A 83 -1.61 17.13 10.84
N SER A 84 -1.68 17.16 12.18
CA SER A 84 -0.50 17.02 13.03
C SER A 84 -0.31 15.57 13.44
N GLU A 85 0.83 14.98 13.06
CA GLU A 85 1.21 13.63 13.46
C GLU A 85 2.12 13.67 14.68
N PHE A 86 1.72 12.96 15.74
CA PHE A 86 2.49 12.77 16.95
C PHE A 86 2.88 11.31 17.11
N ILE A 87 4.16 11.08 17.35
CA ILE A 87 4.75 9.78 17.64
C ILE A 87 5.02 9.73 19.14
N CYS A 88 4.27 8.91 19.85
CA CYS A 88 4.45 8.68 21.28
C CYS A 88 5.21 7.36 21.48
N LEU A 89 6.41 7.41 22.05
CA LEU A 89 7.16 6.22 22.43
C LEU A 89 6.87 5.93 23.91
N LEU A 90 6.17 4.81 24.17
CA LEU A 90 5.86 4.34 25.50
C LEU A 90 6.80 3.18 25.88
N PRO A 91 7.28 3.09 27.13
CA PRO A 91 8.09 1.97 27.59
C PRO A 91 7.27 0.67 27.68
N GLU A 92 7.90 -0.47 27.39
CA GLU A 92 7.29 -1.79 27.58
C GLU A 92 6.97 -2.05 29.06
N GLY A 93 5.68 -2.04 29.42
CA GLY A 93 5.20 -2.32 30.77
C GLY A 93 4.08 -1.39 31.24
N MET A 94 3.91 -0.22 30.61
CA MET A 94 2.80 0.68 30.87
C MET A 94 1.57 0.22 30.07
N GLN A 95 0.57 -0.36 30.75
CA GLN A 95 -0.71 -0.70 30.10
C GLN A 95 -1.48 0.58 29.80
N SER A 96 -1.77 0.83 28.52
CA SER A 96 -2.70 1.88 28.10
C SER A 96 -4.13 1.43 28.41
N THR A 97 -4.70 1.86 29.53
CA THR A 97 -6.14 1.77 29.81
C THR A 97 -6.90 2.70 28.84
N ALA A 98 -7.21 2.19 27.65
CA ALA A 98 -8.02 2.88 26.66
C ALA A 98 -9.44 2.29 26.54
N ASP A 99 -9.96 1.70 27.61
CA ASP A 99 -11.36 1.28 27.73
C ASP A 99 -11.99 1.89 29.00
N THR A 100 -12.65 3.05 28.85
CA THR A 100 -13.63 3.68 29.78
C THR A 100 -13.21 4.02 31.24
N PRO A 101 -13.52 5.24 31.75
CA PRO A 101 -13.30 5.57 33.15
C PRO A 101 -14.49 5.13 34.01
N ASN A 102 -14.33 4.05 34.78
CA ASN A 102 -15.13 3.83 35.98
C ASN A 102 -14.26 4.10 37.20
N ILE A 103 -14.55 5.19 37.88
CA ILE A 103 -13.97 5.56 39.17
C ILE A 103 -14.65 4.73 40.26
N PRO A 104 -13.90 4.05 41.15
CA PRO A 104 -14.33 3.89 42.53
C PRO A 104 -13.48 4.81 43.42
N LEU A 105 -14.20 5.75 44.03
CA LEU A 105 -13.86 6.51 45.21
C LEU A 105 -13.57 5.58 46.40
N ASN A 106 -12.68 6.02 47.31
CA ASN A 106 -12.25 5.47 48.62
C ASN A 106 -10.83 4.86 48.59
N SER A 107 -9.90 5.08 49.52
CA SER A 107 -9.94 5.65 50.87
C SER A 107 -8.49 5.87 51.37
N HIS A 108 -8.33 6.82 52.30
CA HIS A 108 -7.14 7.07 53.14
C HIS A 108 -6.29 5.84 53.49
N THR A 109 -4.95 5.92 53.43
CA THR A 109 -4.05 5.44 54.50
C THR A 109 -2.64 6.09 54.43
N LYS A 110 -2.31 6.76 55.55
CA LYS A 110 -1.03 7.08 56.22
C LYS A 110 0.32 7.23 55.47
N ALA A 111 1.03 8.26 55.92
CA ALA A 111 2.45 8.54 55.72
C ALA A 111 3.36 7.56 56.48
N GLU A 112 4.49 7.19 55.87
CA GLU A 112 5.74 6.84 56.56
C GLU A 112 6.93 7.42 55.78
N GLU A 113 7.87 8.00 56.54
CA GLU A 113 9.13 8.58 56.08
C GLU A 113 10.23 7.52 55.89
N GLY A 114 11.07 7.73 54.87
CA GLY A 114 12.52 7.49 54.94
C GLY A 114 13.08 6.28 54.19
N GLN A 115 13.72 6.51 53.04
CA GLN A 115 15.13 6.11 52.75
C GLN A 115 15.56 6.52 51.32
N ALA A 116 16.85 6.85 51.19
CA ALA A 116 17.46 7.57 50.08
C ALA A 116 17.86 6.69 48.87
N LEU A 117 17.74 7.31 47.69
CA LEU A 117 18.45 7.07 46.42
C LEU A 117 18.64 5.61 45.95
N THR A 118 17.69 5.16 45.15
CA THR A 118 17.94 4.83 43.73
C THR A 118 16.65 5.11 42.97
N ASN A 119 16.59 6.24 42.25
CA ASN A 119 15.45 6.50 41.37
C ASN A 119 15.38 5.36 40.35
N PRO A 120 14.31 4.55 40.28
CA PRO A 120 14.08 3.72 39.11
C PRO A 120 13.98 4.65 37.90
N PRO A 121 14.43 4.26 36.70
CA PRO A 121 14.29 5.10 35.52
C PRO A 121 12.79 5.37 35.36
N VAL A 122 12.40 6.63 35.55
CA VAL A 122 11.03 7.09 35.30
C VAL A 122 10.70 6.65 33.88
N PRO A 123 9.58 5.97 33.64
CA PRO A 123 9.18 5.57 32.29
C PRO A 123 9.05 6.83 31.43
N GLU A 124 10.11 7.15 30.67
CA GLU A 124 10.18 8.34 29.85
C GLU A 124 9.31 8.15 28.61
N ILE A 125 8.16 8.82 28.58
CA ILE A 125 7.31 8.88 27.40
C ILE A 125 7.88 9.96 26.47
N ILE A 126 8.42 9.55 25.32
CA ILE A 126 8.98 10.49 24.34
C ILE A 126 7.91 10.80 23.31
N ILE A 127 7.47 12.06 23.26
CA ILE A 127 6.51 12.54 22.26
C ILE A 127 7.25 13.39 21.25
N THR A 128 7.22 12.97 19.99
CA THR A 128 7.82 13.71 18.88
C THR A 128 6.74 14.07 17.86
N ARG A 129 6.62 15.36 17.53
CA ARG A 129 5.78 15.81 16.42
C ARG A 129 6.53 15.64 15.10
N ASN A 130 5.91 15.02 14.11
CA ASN A 130 6.46 15.01 12.76
C ASN A 130 6.32 16.42 12.16
N THR A 131 7.46 17.05 11.83
CA THR A 131 7.52 18.39 11.23
C THR A 131 7.71 18.36 9.72
N ALA A 132 7.53 17.21 9.08
CA ALA A 132 7.56 17.10 7.62
C ALA A 132 6.46 17.95 6.98
N ALA A 133 6.77 18.59 5.83
CA ALA A 133 5.82 19.42 5.10
C ALA A 133 4.73 18.60 4.38
N ASP A 134 4.98 17.32 4.12
CA ASP A 134 4.04 16.40 3.47
C ASP A 134 3.04 15.80 4.46
N ALA A 135 1.78 15.68 4.05
CA ALA A 135 0.69 15.16 4.86
C ALA A 135 0.96 13.73 5.37
N PRO A 136 0.65 13.36 6.62
CA PRO A 136 0.99 12.03 7.16
C PRO A 136 0.25 10.88 6.46
N ASN A 137 0.85 9.68 6.47
CA ASN A 137 0.21 8.46 5.94
C ASN A 137 -0.65 7.81 7.04
N ILE A 138 -1.94 8.08 7.08
CA ILE A 138 -2.87 7.54 8.09
C ILE A 138 -3.29 6.10 7.73
N SER A 139 -3.60 5.81 6.47
CA SER A 139 -4.11 4.52 6.00
C SER A 139 -3.10 3.39 6.19
N VAL A 140 -1.84 3.64 5.81
CA VAL A 140 -0.72 2.71 6.01
C VAL A 140 -0.46 2.50 7.50
N ASN A 141 -0.68 3.54 8.31
CA ASN A 141 -0.31 3.51 9.71
C ASN A 141 -1.45 3.18 10.69
N SER A 142 -2.69 3.04 10.21
CA SER A 142 -3.86 2.81 11.07
C SER A 142 -4.10 1.33 11.39
N HIS A 143 -3.58 0.41 10.59
CA HIS A 143 -3.77 -1.04 10.77
C HIS A 143 -2.45 -1.79 10.88
N ASN A 144 -2.50 -2.96 11.50
CA ASN A 144 -1.40 -3.90 11.40
C ASN A 144 -1.45 -4.56 10.01
N HIS A 145 -0.43 -4.32 9.18
CA HIS A 145 -0.32 -4.99 7.89
C HIS A 145 -0.19 -6.50 8.11
N SER A 146 -0.78 -7.27 7.19
CA SER A 146 -0.47 -8.70 7.06
C SER A 146 1.05 -8.87 7.07
N GLY A 147 1.54 -9.79 7.90
CA GLY A 147 2.97 -9.91 8.15
C GLY A 147 3.73 -10.11 6.84
N ARG A 148 4.98 -9.62 6.73
CA ARG A 148 5.82 -9.89 5.54
C ARG A 148 5.91 -11.38 5.21
N GLY A 149 5.82 -12.24 6.22
CA GLY A 149 5.70 -13.69 6.06
C GLY A 149 4.42 -14.13 5.36
N GLU A 150 3.26 -13.61 5.75
CA GLU A 150 1.97 -13.89 5.11
C GLU A 150 1.95 -13.42 3.65
N LEU A 151 2.49 -12.22 3.40
CA LEU A 151 2.60 -11.66 2.04
C LEU A 151 3.48 -12.53 1.14
N ARG A 152 4.65 -12.96 1.65
CA ARG A 152 5.53 -13.88 0.93
C ARG A 152 4.89 -15.24 0.71
N LEU A 153 4.17 -15.77 1.71
CA LEU A 153 3.46 -17.04 1.58
C LEU A 153 2.42 -16.96 0.46
N VAL A 154 1.62 -15.90 0.41
CA VAL A 154 0.60 -15.72 -0.64
C VAL A 154 1.24 -15.52 -2.01
N ALA A 155 2.37 -14.81 -2.10
CA ALA A 155 3.14 -14.70 -3.34
C ALA A 155 3.61 -16.08 -3.84
N VAL A 156 4.18 -16.91 -2.96
CA VAL A 156 4.61 -18.28 -3.28
C VAL A 156 3.42 -19.14 -3.72
N VAL A 157 2.32 -19.12 -2.98
CA VAL A 157 1.09 -19.86 -3.32
C VAL A 157 0.56 -19.41 -4.70
N GLY A 158 0.54 -18.11 -4.98
CA GLY A 158 0.14 -17.57 -6.27
C GLY A 158 1.04 -18.06 -7.42
N THR A 159 2.36 -18.12 -7.21
CA THR A 159 3.30 -18.68 -8.20
C THR A 159 3.06 -20.17 -8.42
N VAL A 160 2.83 -20.94 -7.35
CA VAL A 160 2.51 -22.38 -7.45
C VAL A 160 1.21 -22.60 -8.23
N ILE A 161 0.17 -21.82 -7.96
CA ILE A 161 -1.11 -21.89 -8.70
C ILE A 161 -0.87 -21.58 -10.19
N GLN A 162 -0.14 -20.52 -10.50
CA GLN A 162 0.13 -20.12 -11.89
C GLN A 162 0.94 -21.18 -12.65
N LEU A 163 1.97 -21.74 -12.02
CA LEU A 163 2.74 -22.85 -12.58
C LEU A 163 1.88 -24.11 -12.71
N GLY A 164 1.03 -24.41 -11.72
CA GLY A 164 0.10 -25.53 -11.74
C GLY A 164 -0.84 -25.49 -12.94
N VAL A 165 -1.38 -24.31 -13.29
CA VAL A 165 -2.21 -24.16 -14.51
C VAL A 165 -1.41 -24.42 -15.78
N LEU A 166 -0.16 -23.95 -15.86
CA LEU A 166 0.71 -24.23 -17.00
C LEU A 166 1.06 -25.72 -17.11
N THR A 167 1.40 -26.35 -15.99
CA THR A 167 1.68 -27.79 -15.92
C THR A 167 0.45 -28.61 -16.33
N TYR A 168 -0.74 -28.29 -15.80
CA TYR A 168 -2.00 -28.91 -16.20
C TYR A 168 -2.28 -28.74 -17.69
N SER A 169 -2.08 -27.53 -18.22
CA SER A 169 -2.24 -27.21 -19.63
C SER A 169 -1.30 -28.02 -20.53
N GLY A 170 -0.06 -28.25 -20.06
CA GLY A 170 0.93 -29.07 -20.75
C GLY A 170 0.55 -30.55 -20.75
N PHE A 171 0.13 -31.08 -19.60
CA PHE A 171 -0.35 -32.46 -19.49
C PHE A 171 -1.59 -32.71 -20.35
N ALA A 172 -2.57 -31.79 -20.35
CA ALA A 172 -3.76 -31.88 -21.19
C ALA A 172 -3.45 -31.87 -22.70
N THR A 173 -2.30 -31.31 -23.09
CA THR A 173 -1.90 -31.20 -24.51
C THR A 173 -1.04 -32.38 -24.98
N TYR A 174 -0.05 -32.79 -24.18
CA TYR A 174 0.97 -33.76 -24.60
C TYR A 174 0.78 -35.17 -24.04
N TYR A 175 0.12 -35.34 -22.90
CA TYR A 175 0.05 -36.65 -22.25
C TYR A 175 -1.10 -37.50 -22.80
N PRO A 176 -0.84 -38.72 -23.31
CA PRO A 176 -1.85 -39.54 -24.01
C PRO A 176 -3.10 -39.86 -23.19
N THR A 177 -2.95 -40.05 -21.87
CA THR A 177 -4.04 -40.45 -20.95
C THR A 177 -4.99 -39.30 -20.57
N LEU A 178 -4.59 -38.05 -20.84
CA LEU A 178 -5.37 -36.82 -20.56
C LEU A 178 -5.55 -35.96 -21.82
N LYS A 179 -5.32 -36.54 -23.00
CA LYS A 179 -5.39 -35.86 -24.28
C LYS A 179 -6.85 -35.63 -24.64
N PHE A 180 -7.47 -34.63 -24.03
CA PHE A 180 -8.84 -34.24 -24.34
C PHE A 180 -8.86 -33.72 -25.78
N PRO A 181 -9.54 -34.43 -26.71
CA PRO A 181 -9.67 -33.95 -28.08
C PRO A 181 -10.47 -32.65 -28.07
N LYS A 182 -10.13 -31.75 -28.98
CA LYS A 182 -10.92 -30.55 -29.22
C LYS A 182 -11.67 -30.74 -30.53
N ASP A 183 -13.00 -30.81 -30.45
CA ASP A 183 -13.87 -30.98 -31.62
C ASP A 183 -13.41 -32.17 -32.51
N ASP A 184 -13.10 -33.31 -31.88
CA ASP A 184 -12.59 -34.55 -32.52
C ASP A 184 -11.25 -34.40 -33.28
N ARG A 185 -10.54 -33.28 -33.08
CA ARG A 185 -9.21 -33.02 -33.63
C ARG A 185 -8.16 -32.95 -32.53
N PRO A 186 -6.90 -33.32 -32.83
CA PRO A 186 -5.80 -33.09 -31.90
C PRO A 186 -5.61 -31.59 -31.67
N ILE A 187 -5.27 -31.22 -30.44
CA ILE A 187 -4.94 -29.84 -30.07
C ILE A 187 -3.79 -29.34 -30.95
N ALA A 188 -3.91 -28.11 -31.46
CA ALA A 188 -2.89 -27.53 -32.31
C ALA A 188 -1.54 -27.44 -31.58
N SER A 189 -0.45 -27.81 -32.25
CA SER A 189 0.90 -27.86 -31.66
C SER A 189 1.39 -26.51 -31.14
N TYR A 190 0.89 -25.40 -31.69
CA TYR A 190 1.21 -24.04 -31.24
C TYR A 190 0.44 -23.62 -29.98
N ALA A 191 -0.67 -24.28 -29.64
CA ALA A 191 -1.61 -23.78 -28.62
C ALA A 191 -0.96 -23.70 -27.23
N PHE A 192 -0.38 -24.81 -26.76
CA PHE A 192 0.33 -24.83 -25.49
C PHE A 192 1.56 -23.91 -25.42
N PRO A 193 2.52 -23.95 -26.37
CA PRO A 193 3.69 -23.08 -26.28
C PRO A 193 3.29 -21.60 -26.35
N CYS A 194 2.28 -21.22 -27.13
CA CYS A 194 1.72 -19.86 -27.07
C CYS A 194 1.11 -19.53 -25.71
N THR A 195 0.34 -20.43 -25.09
CA THR A 195 -0.21 -20.21 -23.74
C THR A 195 0.91 -20.03 -22.71
N ALA A 196 1.92 -20.90 -22.72
CA ALA A 196 3.01 -20.85 -21.75
C ALA A 196 3.88 -19.59 -21.92
N VAL A 197 4.35 -19.33 -23.14
CA VAL A 197 5.15 -18.13 -23.44
C VAL A 197 4.34 -16.86 -23.18
N GLY A 198 3.10 -16.80 -23.66
CA GLY A 198 2.22 -15.65 -23.43
C GLY A 198 1.99 -15.37 -21.96
N THR A 199 1.78 -16.42 -21.15
CA THR A 199 1.62 -16.28 -19.69
C THR A 199 2.90 -15.76 -19.02
N LEU A 200 4.07 -16.30 -19.37
CA LEU A 200 5.35 -15.84 -18.79
C LEU A 200 5.65 -14.39 -19.17
N VAL A 201 5.45 -14.04 -20.44
CA VAL A 201 5.62 -12.67 -20.94
C VAL A 201 4.63 -11.72 -20.26
N LEU A 202 3.37 -12.12 -20.12
CA LEU A 202 2.36 -11.32 -19.42
C LEU A 202 2.74 -11.10 -17.95
N VAL A 203 3.14 -12.15 -17.24
CA VAL A 203 3.59 -12.06 -15.84
C VAL A 203 4.77 -11.09 -15.71
N ALA A 204 5.77 -11.19 -16.60
CA ALA A 204 6.91 -10.29 -16.61
C ALA A 204 6.49 -8.84 -16.88
N GLY A 205 5.60 -8.62 -17.84
CA GLY A 205 5.05 -7.30 -18.14
C GLY A 205 4.30 -6.69 -16.94
N MET A 206 3.47 -7.50 -16.28
CA MET A 206 2.72 -7.09 -15.09
C MET A 206 3.64 -6.74 -13.91
N LEU A 207 4.74 -7.49 -13.72
CA LEU A 207 5.77 -7.15 -12.73
C LEU A 207 6.42 -5.80 -13.03
N VAL A 208 6.74 -5.53 -14.30
CA VAL A 208 7.28 -4.22 -14.71
C VAL A 208 6.27 -3.10 -14.47
N CYS A 209 5.00 -3.30 -14.82
CA CYS A 209 3.94 -2.32 -14.55
C CYS A 209 3.76 -2.05 -13.04
N ALA A 210 3.77 -3.10 -12.21
CA ALA A 210 3.70 -2.98 -10.76
C ALA A 210 4.89 -2.19 -10.20
N HIS A 211 6.09 -2.56 -10.65
CA HIS A 211 7.33 -1.94 -10.23
C HIS A 211 7.43 -0.47 -10.67
N VAL A 212 6.87 -0.07 -11.81
CA VAL A 212 6.78 1.34 -12.22
C VAL A 212 5.97 2.15 -11.22
N VAL A 213 4.83 1.63 -10.76
CA VAL A 213 4.01 2.33 -9.77
C VAL A 213 4.70 2.37 -8.40
N GLU A 214 5.27 1.25 -7.95
CA GLU A 214 6.04 1.20 -6.71
C GLU A 214 7.25 2.16 -6.75
N SER A 215 8.02 2.19 -7.86
CA SER A 215 9.19 3.06 -8.01
C SER A 215 8.86 4.54 -8.03
N SER A 216 7.59 4.90 -8.19
CA SER A 216 7.14 6.29 -8.16
C SER A 216 6.94 6.81 -6.73
N THR A 217 7.11 5.92 -5.75
CA THR A 217 6.92 6.16 -4.33
C THR A 217 8.19 5.79 -3.56
N GLU A 218 8.61 6.66 -2.65
CA GLU A 218 9.74 6.40 -1.74
C GLU A 218 9.19 5.99 -0.37
N GLU A 219 9.59 4.81 0.09
CA GLU A 219 9.15 4.26 1.36
C GLU A 219 10.29 4.23 2.38
N LYS A 220 10.04 4.81 3.56
CA LYS A 220 10.95 4.79 4.71
C LYS A 220 10.23 4.17 5.89
N ARG A 221 10.89 3.22 6.54
CA ARG A 221 10.35 2.53 7.71
C ARG A 221 11.23 2.81 8.92
N TYR A 222 10.64 3.41 9.93
CA TYR A 222 11.27 3.67 11.21
C TYR A 222 10.85 2.58 12.19
N GLN A 223 11.79 2.02 12.94
CA GLN A 223 11.48 1.06 14.00
C GLN A 223 11.58 1.76 15.35
N ALA A 224 10.65 1.41 16.24
CA ALA A 224 10.75 1.82 17.62
C ALA A 224 12.01 1.20 18.25
N ARG A 225 12.64 1.92 19.18
CA ARG A 225 13.80 1.40 19.93
C ARG A 225 13.38 0.13 20.68
N LYS A 226 14.27 -0.87 20.76
CA LYS A 226 14.04 -2.08 21.57
C LYS A 226 13.67 -1.67 23.00
N GLY A 227 12.56 -2.20 23.52
CA GLY A 227 12.02 -1.82 24.84
C GLY A 227 10.95 -0.72 24.81
N SER A 228 10.61 -0.18 23.64
CA SER A 228 9.60 0.89 23.50
C SER A 228 8.56 0.54 22.43
N ARG A 229 7.31 0.91 22.69
CA ARG A 229 6.16 0.81 21.78
C ARG A 229 5.85 2.19 21.21
N ALA A 230 5.68 2.29 19.90
CA ALA A 230 5.28 3.54 19.26
C ALA A 230 3.77 3.60 19.06
N ARG A 231 3.13 4.66 19.52
CA ARG A 231 1.72 4.97 19.26
C ARG A 231 1.66 6.23 18.40
N LEU A 232 0.90 6.14 17.31
CA LEU A 232 0.66 7.26 16.40
C LEU A 232 -0.68 7.89 16.71
N VAL A 233 -0.67 9.22 16.82
CA VAL A 233 -1.86 10.05 16.98
C VAL A 233 -1.84 11.13 15.89
N TRP A 234 -2.91 11.20 15.11
CA TRP A 234 -3.13 12.22 14.10
C TRP A 234 -4.24 13.15 14.56
N LEU A 235 -3.92 14.43 14.70
CA LEU A 235 -4.89 15.47 14.97
C LEU A 235 -5.23 16.15 13.65
N GLN A 236 -6.45 15.88 13.16
CA GLN A 236 -7.03 16.53 12.01
C GLN A 236 -7.85 17.74 12.48
N GLN A 237 -7.60 18.90 11.89
CA GLN A 237 -8.43 20.09 12.11
C GLN A 237 -9.54 20.19 11.07
N GLU A 238 -10.60 20.91 11.42
CA GLU A 238 -11.69 21.23 10.52
C GLU A 238 -11.19 21.99 9.29
N LYS A 239 -11.51 21.47 8.11
CA LYS A 239 -11.13 22.11 6.84
C LYS A 239 -11.93 21.56 5.66
N THR A 240 -12.26 22.44 4.72
CA THR A 240 -12.75 22.05 3.39
C THR A 240 -11.58 21.68 2.48
N VAL A 241 -11.58 20.47 1.92
CA VAL A 241 -10.58 20.00 0.94
C VAL A 241 -11.29 19.37 -0.24
N ASN A 242 -11.00 19.85 -1.46
CA ASN A 242 -11.60 19.35 -2.71
C ASN A 242 -13.14 19.30 -2.65
N ASP A 243 -13.74 20.42 -2.23
CA ASP A 243 -15.19 20.64 -2.06
C ASP A 243 -15.88 19.73 -1.03
N GLN A 244 -15.10 19.01 -0.21
CA GLN A 244 -15.61 18.21 0.89
C GLN A 244 -15.22 18.85 2.23
N ASP A 245 -16.19 19.01 3.12
CA ASP A 245 -15.97 19.50 4.48
C ASP A 245 -15.53 18.34 5.40
N PHE A 246 -14.42 18.55 6.09
CA PHE A 246 -13.90 17.63 7.10
C PHE A 246 -13.99 18.28 8.47
N ASP A 247 -14.58 17.58 9.44
CA ASP A 247 -14.59 17.97 10.85
C ASP A 247 -13.23 17.73 11.55
N SER A 248 -13.08 18.30 12.75
CA SER A 248 -11.96 18.02 13.64
C SER A 248 -12.04 16.64 14.30
N PHE A 249 -10.97 15.86 14.17
CA PHE A 249 -10.88 14.50 14.71
C PHE A 249 -9.48 14.20 15.27
N ALA A 250 -9.44 13.47 16.37
CA ALA A 250 -8.27 12.68 16.76
C ALA A 250 -8.41 11.28 16.19
N VAL A 251 -7.49 10.89 15.31
CA VAL A 251 -7.36 9.54 14.79
C VAL A 251 -6.14 8.90 15.43
N PHE A 252 -6.24 7.66 15.88
CA PHE A 252 -5.13 6.94 16.49
C PHE A 252 -5.11 5.49 16.05
N ALA A 253 -3.89 4.95 15.96
CA ALA A 253 -3.71 3.51 15.74
C ALA A 253 -4.28 2.74 16.95
N LYS A 254 -5.09 1.71 16.69
CA LYS A 254 -5.66 0.85 17.74
C LYS A 254 -4.60 -0.03 18.41
N ASP A 255 -3.61 -0.44 17.64
CA ASP A 255 -2.54 -1.33 18.09
C ASP A 255 -1.23 -0.56 18.29
N ASP A 256 -0.49 -0.94 19.33
CA ASP A 256 0.88 -0.49 19.56
C ASP A 256 1.79 -0.91 18.40
N ARG A 257 2.65 0.00 17.95
CA ARG A 257 3.47 -0.22 16.75
C ARG A 257 4.93 -0.43 17.10
N THR A 258 5.50 -1.46 16.49
CA THR A 258 6.95 -1.69 16.49
C THR A 258 7.64 -0.95 15.34
N ALA A 259 6.89 -0.53 14.32
CA ALA A 259 7.40 0.25 13.20
C ALA A 259 6.38 1.23 12.61
N ILE A 260 6.89 2.36 12.11
CA ILE A 260 6.16 3.43 11.44
C ILE A 260 6.63 3.44 9.98
N THR A 261 5.69 3.43 9.03
CA THR A 261 6.01 3.46 7.60
C THR A 261 5.57 4.81 7.04
N THR A 262 6.50 5.57 6.48
CA THR A 262 6.20 6.78 5.72
C THR A 262 6.38 6.49 4.25
N SER A 263 5.34 6.74 3.46
CA SER A 263 5.34 6.58 2.01
C SER A 263 5.17 7.95 1.39
N ARG A 264 6.18 8.43 0.68
CA ARG A 264 6.23 9.77 0.08
C ARG A 264 6.30 9.65 -1.43
N ARG A 265 5.71 10.60 -2.16
CA ARG A 265 5.87 10.63 -3.61
C ARG A 265 7.35 10.89 -3.87
N ALA A 266 7.95 10.13 -4.78
CA ALA A 266 9.33 10.39 -5.17
C ALA A 266 9.38 11.80 -5.81
N ASP A 267 9.79 12.80 -5.02
CA ASP A 267 9.73 14.19 -5.44
C ASP A 267 10.81 14.50 -6.48
N LYS A 268 10.40 15.25 -7.50
CA LYS A 268 11.26 15.76 -8.58
C LYS A 268 11.93 17.09 -8.22
N LYS A 269 11.68 17.65 -7.01
CA LYS A 269 12.13 18.99 -6.61
C LYS A 269 12.89 19.03 -5.28
N GLY A 270 14.03 18.35 -5.22
CA GLY A 270 15.11 18.75 -4.30
C GLY A 270 15.89 19.94 -4.89
N LYS A 271 15.82 21.12 -4.25
CA LYS A 271 16.50 22.37 -4.65
C LYS A 271 17.97 22.18 -5.10
N PRO A 272 18.40 22.64 -6.29
CA PRO A 272 19.82 22.79 -6.60
C PRO A 272 20.34 24.05 -5.92
N ARG A 273 21.40 23.94 -5.12
CA ARG A 273 22.04 25.10 -4.48
C ARG A 273 23.43 25.42 -4.97
N THR A 274 23.94 24.73 -5.99
CA THR A 274 25.29 24.99 -6.52
C THR A 274 25.43 24.48 -7.96
N LEU A 275 26.39 25.06 -8.69
CA LEU A 275 26.89 24.80 -10.06
C LEU A 275 27.13 23.32 -10.43
N LEU A 276 26.95 22.42 -9.47
CA LEU A 276 26.63 20.99 -9.58
C LEU A 276 25.38 20.67 -10.44
N ASP A 277 24.78 21.65 -11.10
CA ASP A 277 23.78 21.48 -12.16
C ASP A 277 24.30 20.64 -13.36
N LYS A 278 25.60 20.32 -13.43
CA LYS A 278 26.11 19.26 -14.33
C LYS A 278 25.61 17.85 -13.98
N ILE A 279 25.08 17.62 -12.76
CA ILE A 279 24.43 16.36 -12.34
C ILE A 279 22.95 16.31 -12.76
N ILE A 280 22.38 17.41 -13.31
CA ILE A 280 21.02 17.46 -13.89
C ILE A 280 20.74 16.31 -14.87
N GLN A 281 21.79 15.72 -15.47
CA GLN A 281 21.72 14.52 -16.31
C GLN A 281 21.18 13.25 -15.61
N THR A 282 21.22 13.17 -14.28
CA THR A 282 20.73 12.00 -13.52
C THR A 282 19.22 12.05 -13.29
N ILE A 283 18.61 13.24 -13.29
CA ILE A 283 17.19 13.44 -12.97
C ILE A 283 16.31 13.28 -14.22
N GLU A 284 16.78 13.73 -15.39
CA GLU A 284 16.16 13.32 -16.66
C GLU A 284 16.25 11.81 -16.88
N CYS A 285 17.38 11.20 -16.50
CA CYS A 285 17.57 9.75 -16.57
C CYS A 285 16.50 9.00 -15.75
N HIS A 286 16.19 9.39 -14.51
CA HIS A 286 15.21 8.62 -13.73
C HIS A 286 13.78 8.73 -14.28
N ALA A 287 13.35 9.92 -14.73
CA ALA A 287 12.03 10.12 -15.31
C ALA A 287 11.90 9.45 -16.70
N THR A 288 12.94 9.53 -17.54
CA THR A 288 12.99 8.82 -18.82
C THR A 288 13.07 7.31 -18.63
N VAL A 289 13.81 6.82 -17.64
CA VAL A 289 13.87 5.40 -17.26
C VAL A 289 12.51 4.91 -16.78
N LEU A 290 11.79 5.68 -15.96
CA LEU A 290 10.46 5.30 -15.50
C LEU A 290 9.44 5.27 -16.65
N ALA A 291 9.50 6.27 -17.54
CA ALA A 291 8.69 6.31 -18.76
C ALA A 291 9.03 5.15 -19.71
N PHE A 292 10.30 4.84 -19.89
CA PHE A 292 10.76 3.71 -20.70
C PHE A 292 10.32 2.38 -20.10
N LYS A 293 10.46 2.19 -18.78
CA LYS A 293 9.92 1.02 -18.06
C LYS A 293 8.42 0.91 -18.21
N ALA A 294 7.67 2.02 -18.13
CA ALA A 294 6.22 2.02 -18.33
C ALA A 294 5.86 1.60 -19.77
N VAL A 295 6.51 2.18 -20.79
CA VAL A 295 6.30 1.81 -22.20
C VAL A 295 6.60 0.32 -22.42
N ILE A 296 7.76 -0.16 -21.97
CA ILE A 296 8.15 -1.57 -22.09
C ILE A 296 7.15 -2.47 -21.37
N GLY A 297 6.81 -2.15 -20.12
CA GLY A 297 5.85 -2.93 -19.33
C GLY A 297 4.49 -3.03 -20.02
N THR A 298 4.01 -1.93 -20.60
CA THR A 298 2.73 -1.90 -21.32
C THR A 298 2.77 -2.74 -22.61
N MET A 299 3.84 -2.64 -23.39
CA MET A 299 4.01 -3.41 -24.63
C MET A 299 4.18 -4.90 -24.36
N ILE A 300 5.02 -5.27 -23.38
CA ILE A 300 5.22 -6.66 -22.96
C ILE A 300 3.92 -7.25 -22.44
N SER A 301 3.19 -6.54 -21.57
CA SER A 301 1.92 -7.02 -21.03
C SER A 301 0.87 -7.22 -22.12
N LEU A 302 0.75 -6.27 -23.05
CA LEU A 302 -0.21 -6.37 -24.14
C LEU A 302 0.13 -7.52 -25.10
N CYS A 303 1.41 -7.66 -25.47
CA CYS A 303 1.90 -8.74 -26.30
C CYS A 303 1.67 -10.11 -25.63
N GLY A 304 2.07 -10.25 -24.37
CA GLY A 304 1.86 -11.46 -23.58
C GLY A 304 0.39 -11.85 -23.48
N PHE A 305 -0.49 -10.87 -23.22
CA PHE A 305 -1.94 -11.10 -23.18
C PHE A 305 -2.49 -11.61 -24.51
N ILE A 306 -2.11 -11.00 -25.63
CA ILE A 306 -2.58 -11.42 -26.97
C ILE A 306 -2.08 -12.84 -27.29
N VAL A 307 -0.80 -13.11 -27.08
CA VAL A 307 -0.20 -14.43 -27.33
C VAL A 307 -0.83 -15.51 -26.44
N GLN A 308 -1.05 -15.21 -25.16
CA GLN A 308 -1.73 -16.11 -24.24
C GLN A 308 -3.16 -16.38 -24.68
N PHE A 309 -3.91 -15.36 -25.12
CA PHE A 309 -5.28 -15.51 -25.59
C PHE A 309 -5.37 -16.38 -26.84
N ILE A 310 -4.46 -16.21 -27.80
CA ILE A 310 -4.35 -17.07 -28.99
C ILE A 310 -4.08 -18.53 -28.58
N GLY A 311 -3.14 -18.74 -27.64
CA GLY A 311 -2.82 -20.07 -27.12
C GLY A 311 -4.02 -20.73 -26.46
N LEU A 312 -4.66 -20.05 -25.50
CA LEU A 312 -5.84 -20.57 -24.78
C LEU A 312 -7.00 -20.86 -25.74
N ARG A 313 -7.21 -20.01 -26.74
CA ARG A 313 -8.21 -20.24 -27.79
C ARG A 313 -7.90 -21.49 -28.60
N GLY A 314 -6.64 -21.88 -28.75
CA GLY A 314 -6.22 -23.12 -29.42
C GLY A 314 -6.39 -24.38 -28.57
N MET A 315 -6.43 -24.24 -27.23
CA MET A 315 -6.51 -25.37 -26.29
C MET A 315 -7.95 -25.88 -26.07
N HIS A 316 -8.07 -27.01 -25.37
CA HIS A 316 -9.33 -27.54 -24.86
C HIS A 316 -9.92 -26.59 -23.80
N TRP A 317 -11.26 -26.50 -23.70
CA TRP A 317 -11.97 -25.55 -22.82
C TRP A 317 -11.59 -25.69 -21.34
N SER A 318 -11.17 -26.89 -20.91
CA SER A 318 -10.73 -27.13 -19.53
C SER A 318 -9.52 -26.29 -19.13
N ALA A 319 -8.63 -25.95 -20.07
CA ALA A 319 -7.49 -25.06 -19.79
C ALA A 319 -7.96 -23.64 -19.45
N SER A 320 -8.95 -23.12 -20.17
CA SER A 320 -9.56 -21.82 -19.89
C SER A 320 -10.27 -21.80 -18.54
N ILE A 321 -10.94 -22.89 -18.16
CA ILE A 321 -11.56 -23.01 -16.83
C ILE A 321 -10.52 -23.10 -15.73
N ALA A 322 -9.44 -23.87 -15.92
CA ALA A 322 -8.35 -23.93 -14.96
C ALA A 322 -7.72 -22.54 -14.74
N GLN A 323 -7.50 -21.78 -15.82
CA GLN A 323 -7.03 -20.40 -15.75
C GLN A 323 -8.04 -19.49 -15.02
N LEU A 324 -9.33 -19.62 -15.29
CA LEU A 324 -10.37 -18.86 -14.58
C LEU A 324 -10.41 -19.19 -13.08
N GLY A 325 -10.33 -20.47 -12.73
CA GLY A 325 -10.27 -20.93 -11.33
C GLY A 325 -9.06 -20.37 -10.60
N ALA A 326 -7.89 -20.35 -11.25
CA ALA A 326 -6.69 -19.73 -10.71
C ALA A 326 -6.86 -18.21 -10.48
N VAL A 327 -7.48 -17.50 -11.42
CA VAL A 327 -7.77 -16.06 -11.27
C VAL A 327 -8.74 -15.80 -10.12
N LEU A 328 -9.79 -16.60 -9.96
CA LEU A 328 -10.75 -16.48 -8.86
C LEU A 328 -10.10 -16.77 -7.51
N LEU A 329 -9.34 -17.88 -7.41
CA LEU A 329 -8.61 -18.24 -6.20
C LEU A 329 -7.62 -17.14 -5.80
N MET A 330 -6.87 -16.62 -6.78
CA MET A 330 -5.92 -15.55 -6.54
C MET A 330 -6.59 -14.24 -6.13
N THR A 331 -7.78 -13.96 -6.68
CA THR A 331 -8.59 -12.80 -6.28
C THR A 331 -9.03 -12.92 -4.82
N GLY A 332 -9.45 -14.11 -4.39
CA GLY A 332 -9.74 -14.39 -2.98
C GLY A 332 -8.53 -14.19 -2.07
N LEU A 333 -7.35 -14.70 -2.46
CA LEU A 333 -6.10 -14.51 -1.72
C LEU A 333 -5.71 -13.03 -1.61
N ARG A 334 -5.83 -12.26 -2.69
CA ARG A 334 -5.59 -10.80 -2.70
C ARG A 334 -6.51 -10.07 -1.72
N ALA A 335 -7.80 -10.43 -1.68
CA ALA A 335 -8.76 -9.86 -0.75
C ALA A 335 -8.42 -10.25 0.70
N TRP A 336 -8.06 -11.51 0.94
CA TRP A 336 -7.73 -12.02 2.28
C TRP A 336 -6.52 -11.33 2.91
N VAL A 337 -5.45 -11.16 2.15
CA VAL A 337 -4.24 -10.42 2.58
C VAL A 337 -4.56 -8.97 2.99
N ARG A 338 -5.68 -8.42 2.50
CA ARG A 338 -6.04 -7.01 2.70
C ARG A 338 -7.28 -6.79 3.54
N ARG A 339 -7.79 -7.83 4.19
CA ARG A 339 -8.93 -7.77 5.13
C ARG A 339 -8.81 -6.71 6.23
N GLY A 340 -7.59 -6.29 6.55
CA GLY A 340 -7.31 -5.25 7.55
C GLY A 340 -7.78 -3.85 7.15
N LEU A 341 -7.89 -3.55 5.85
CA LEU A 341 -8.25 -2.22 5.35
C LEU A 341 -9.71 -1.83 5.61
N ALA A 342 -10.60 -2.81 5.81
CA ALA A 342 -12.02 -2.57 6.06
C ALA A 342 -12.33 -2.22 7.52
N LYS A 343 -11.35 -2.28 8.43
CA LYS A 343 -11.57 -1.95 9.84
C LYS A 343 -11.33 -0.46 10.04
N PRO A 344 -12.21 0.32 10.68
CA PRO A 344 -11.92 1.72 10.93
C PRO A 344 -10.85 1.86 12.05
N PRO A 345 -9.92 2.84 11.94
CA PRO A 345 -9.05 3.25 13.06
C PRO A 345 -9.84 3.69 14.28
N GLY A 346 -9.16 3.86 15.41
CA GLY A 346 -9.76 4.53 16.57
C GLY A 346 -9.89 6.01 16.25
N CYS A 347 -11.09 6.58 16.44
CA CYS A 347 -11.34 7.99 16.18
C CYS A 347 -12.18 8.60 17.29
N LYS A 348 -11.92 9.87 17.60
CA LYS A 348 -12.76 10.69 18.49
C LYS A 348 -12.99 12.05 17.84
N ARG A 349 -14.25 12.48 17.76
CA ARG A 349 -14.59 13.82 17.28
C ARG A 349 -14.15 14.85 18.32
N LEU A 350 -13.57 15.95 17.85
CA LEU A 350 -13.05 17.02 18.69
C LEU A 350 -13.81 18.31 18.43
N THR A 351 -13.75 19.21 19.40
CA THR A 351 -14.19 20.60 19.22
C THR A 351 -13.16 21.33 18.35
N PRO A 352 -13.58 22.01 17.27
CA PRO A 352 -12.68 22.73 16.40
C PRO A 352 -11.82 23.75 17.16
N GLY A 353 -10.52 23.79 16.88
CA GLY A 353 -9.56 24.71 17.47
C GLY A 353 -8.99 24.29 18.83
N PHE A 354 -9.54 23.24 19.46
CA PHE A 354 -9.10 22.70 20.75
C PHE A 354 -8.46 21.31 20.63
N GLU A 355 -8.00 20.93 19.42
CA GLU A 355 -7.50 19.58 19.19
C GLU A 355 -6.21 19.29 19.94
N LEU A 356 -5.32 20.29 19.99
CA LEU A 356 -4.04 20.19 20.70
C LEU A 356 -4.22 20.20 22.22
N ASP A 357 -5.17 20.99 22.72
CA ASP A 357 -5.53 21.05 24.14
C ASP A 357 -6.12 19.71 24.61
N TRP A 358 -6.98 19.11 23.78
CA TRP A 358 -7.50 17.77 24.03
C TRP A 358 -6.37 16.73 24.09
N PHE A 359 -5.42 16.78 23.16
CA PHE A 359 -4.28 15.87 23.14
C PHE A 359 -3.39 16.02 24.38
N ALA A 360 -3.08 17.26 24.77
CA ALA A 360 -2.29 17.57 25.96
C ALA A 360 -2.98 17.09 27.26
N THR A 361 -4.29 17.32 27.38
CA THR A 361 -5.08 16.87 28.54
C THR A 361 -5.14 15.35 28.63
N THR A 362 -5.38 14.67 27.50
CA THR A 362 -5.48 13.21 27.45
C THR A 362 -4.16 12.52 27.83
N LEU A 363 -3.02 13.15 27.53
CA LEU A 363 -1.71 12.65 27.95
C LEU A 363 -1.40 12.99 29.41
N GLY A 364 -1.82 14.16 29.90
CA GLY A 364 -1.67 14.55 31.30
C GLY A 364 -2.40 13.62 32.25
N ASP A 365 -3.61 13.18 31.88
CA ASP A 365 -4.42 12.25 32.66
C ASP A 365 -3.84 10.82 32.73
N GLN A 366 -2.92 10.44 31.83
CA GLN A 366 -2.24 9.14 31.89
C GLN A 366 -1.11 9.09 32.95
N HIS A 367 -0.74 10.24 33.52
CA HIS A 367 0.36 10.37 34.47
C HIS A 367 -0.11 10.53 35.93
N ASN A 368 -1.43 10.54 36.14
CA ASN A 368 -2.10 10.64 37.44
C ASN A 368 -2.93 9.37 37.67
#